data_AF-A0A7J2L463-F1
#
_entry.id   AF-A0A7J2L463-F1
#
_cell.length_a   1.000
_cell.length_b   1.000
_cell.length_c   1.000
_cell.angle_alpha   90.00
_cell.angle_beta   90.00
_cell.angle_gamma   90.00
#
_symmetry.space_group_name_H-M   'P 1'
#
loop_
_entity.id
_entity.type
_entity.pdbx_description
1 polymer ?
#
loop_
_entity_poly.entity_id
_entity_poly.type
_entity_poly.pdbx_seq_one_letter_code
_entity_poly.pdbx_strand_id
1 'polypeptide(L)'
;YPEKYARLVEISEPDFVEVKGYSWVGRSRERLPRSSQPTIDDIREFAYTLSELTGYEIIDEVPRARVVLLWNGTTPLELRPRDIEGAKK
;
A
#
# COMPACT_ATOMS: atom_id res chain seq x y z
N TYR A 1 11.44 -5.65 -9.31
CA TYR A 1 12.46 -5.41 -8.27
C TYR A 1 11.86 -4.90 -6.96
N PRO A 2 11.01 -5.67 -6.26
CA PRO A 2 10.55 -5.31 -4.91
C PRO A 2 11.69 -5.16 -3.88
N GLU A 3 12.84 -5.82 -4.09
CA GLU A 3 14.00 -5.85 -3.19
C GLU A 3 14.61 -4.46 -2.97
N LYS A 4 14.61 -3.62 -4.00
CA LYS A 4 15.11 -2.24 -3.88
C LYS A 4 14.20 -1.38 -3.01
N TYR A 5 12.89 -1.67 -3.02
CA TYR A 5 11.92 -0.99 -2.16
C TYR A 5 11.96 -1.54 -0.74
N ALA A 6 12.15 -2.86 -0.56
CA ALA A 6 12.33 -3.47 0.75
C ALA A 6 13.46 -2.79 1.54
N ARG A 7 14.61 -2.53 0.89
CA ARG A 7 15.71 -1.77 1.50
C ARG A 7 15.31 -0.37 1.96
N LEU A 8 14.43 0.31 1.22
CA LEU A 8 13.95 1.63 1.63
C LEU A 8 13.01 1.52 2.84
N VAL A 9 12.12 0.53 2.84
CA VAL A 9 11.22 0.24 3.96
C VAL A 9 12.03 -0.06 5.22
N GLU A 10 13.05 -0.91 5.14
CA GLU A 10 13.97 -1.23 6.25
C GLU A 10 14.69 0.00 6.81
N ILE A 11 15.09 0.95 5.95
CA ILE A 11 15.77 2.18 6.41
C ILE A 11 14.80 3.15 7.09
N SER A 12 13.55 3.22 6.60
CA SER A 12 12.57 4.20 7.08
C SER A 12 11.64 3.69 8.20
N GLU A 13 11.49 2.37 8.34
CA GLU A 13 10.62 1.70 9.30
C GLU A 13 9.21 2.33 9.45
N PRO A 14 8.45 2.52 8.35
CA PRO A 14 7.17 3.21 8.40
C PRO A 14 6.09 2.36 9.09
N ASP A 15 5.06 3.00 9.64
CA ASP A 15 3.90 2.26 10.16
C ASP A 15 3.15 1.48 9.06
N PHE A 16 3.04 2.11 7.89
CA PHE A 16 2.28 1.62 6.76
C PHE A 16 3.00 1.88 5.44
N VAL A 17 2.77 1.00 4.46
CA VAL A 17 3.26 1.17 3.09
C VAL A 17 2.11 0.95 2.10
N GLU A 18 1.80 1.97 1.30
CA GLU A 18 0.84 1.84 0.20
C GLU A 18 1.55 1.44 -1.09
N VAL A 19 1.27 0.23 -1.59
CA VAL A 19 1.69 -0.18 -2.93
C VAL A 19 0.61 0.25 -3.91
N LYS A 20 0.90 1.31 -4.68
CA LYS A 20 -0.07 1.97 -5.55
C LYS A 20 0.33 1.92 -7.02
N GLY A 21 -0.58 1.41 -7.85
CA GLY A 21 -0.43 1.41 -9.29
C GLY A 21 -0.54 2.79 -9.92
N TYR A 22 0.34 3.07 -10.88
CA TYR A 22 0.21 4.23 -11.76
C TYR A 22 -1.18 4.26 -12.42
N SER A 23 -1.76 5.46 -12.57
CA SER A 23 -3.06 5.64 -13.22
C SER A 23 -2.94 6.55 -14.44
N TRP A 24 -3.46 6.08 -15.58
CA TRP A 24 -3.39 6.75 -16.87
C TRP A 24 -4.43 7.87 -17.02
N VAL A 25 -4.16 9.00 -16.36
CA VAL A 25 -5.08 10.16 -16.29
C VAL A 25 -4.35 11.48 -16.53
N GLY A 26 -5.10 12.51 -16.96
CA GLY A 26 -4.57 13.86 -17.19
C GLY A 26 -3.40 13.91 -18.16
N ARG A 27 -2.41 14.79 -17.88
CA ARG A 27 -1.20 14.95 -18.72
C ARG A 27 -0.25 13.74 -18.69
N SER A 28 -0.46 12.76 -17.82
CA SER A 28 0.37 11.54 -17.86
C SER A 28 0.21 10.77 -19.16
N ARG A 29 -0.93 10.94 -19.85
CA ARG A 29 -1.25 10.34 -21.13
C ARG A 29 -0.33 10.77 -22.28
N GLU A 30 0.33 11.91 -22.13
CA GLU A 30 1.31 12.44 -23.10
C GLU A 30 2.70 11.80 -22.90
N ARG A 31 2.96 11.19 -21.74
CA ARG A 31 4.29 10.68 -21.35
C ARG A 31 4.37 9.17 -21.30
N LEU A 32 3.27 8.49 -20.94
CA LEU A 32 3.21 7.04 -20.80
C LEU A 32 2.01 6.46 -21.55
N PRO A 33 2.18 5.30 -22.21
CA PRO A 33 1.07 4.60 -22.84
C PRO A 33 0.12 4.03 -21.78
N ARG A 34 -1.12 3.75 -22.21
CA ARG A 34 -2.13 3.13 -21.33
C ARG A 34 -1.67 1.77 -20.78
N SER A 35 -0.89 1.02 -21.54
CA SER A 35 -0.32 -0.28 -21.12
C SER A 35 0.65 -0.18 -19.96
N SER A 36 1.16 1.01 -19.62
CA SER A 36 1.98 1.21 -18.42
C SER A 36 1.17 1.23 -17.13
N GLN A 37 -0.15 1.33 -17.19
CA GLN A 37 -1.01 1.20 -16.02
C GLN A 37 -1.12 -0.28 -15.63
N PRO A 38 -0.65 -0.68 -14.43
CA PRO A 38 -0.76 -2.06 -13.97
C PRO A 38 -2.21 -2.43 -13.66
N THR A 39 -2.48 -3.73 -13.67
CA THR A 39 -3.70 -4.34 -13.14
C THR A 39 -3.65 -4.41 -11.61
N ILE A 40 -4.76 -4.76 -10.95
CA ILE A 40 -4.72 -5.01 -9.51
C ILE A 40 -3.87 -6.26 -9.18
N ASP A 41 -3.85 -7.26 -10.04
CA ASP A 41 -3.08 -8.49 -9.80
C ASP A 41 -1.57 -8.23 -9.87
N ASP A 42 -1.11 -7.37 -10.78
CA ASP A 42 0.28 -6.90 -10.82
C ASP A 42 0.67 -6.19 -9.50
N ILE A 43 -0.26 -5.43 -8.90
CA ILE A 43 -0.04 -4.75 -7.62
C ILE A 43 -0.01 -5.75 -6.46
N ARG A 44 -0.87 -6.76 -6.47
CA ARG A 44 -0.89 -7.82 -5.46
C ARG A 44 0.40 -8.64 -5.48
N GLU A 45 0.87 -9.04 -6.66
CA GLU A 45 2.13 -9.78 -6.80
C GLU A 45 3.32 -8.97 -6.26
N PHE A 46 3.38 -7.68 -6.58
CA PHE A 46 4.40 -6.78 -6.06
C PHE A 46 4.30 -6.62 -4.54
N ALA A 47 3.10 -6.39 -4.03
CA ALA A 47 2.83 -6.22 -2.59
C ALA A 47 3.15 -7.48 -1.79
N TYR A 48 2.79 -8.66 -2.30
CA TYR A 48 3.10 -9.95 -1.69
C TYR A 48 4.61 -10.15 -1.60
N THR A 49 5.34 -9.93 -2.70
CA THR A 49 6.80 -10.06 -2.68
C THR A 49 7.44 -9.05 -1.72
N LEU A 50 6.93 -7.82 -1.66
CA LEU A 50 7.43 -6.81 -0.73
C LEU A 50 7.15 -7.21 0.73
N SER A 51 5.96 -7.73 1.02
CA SER A 51 5.56 -8.25 2.33
C SER A 51 6.49 -9.37 2.81
N GLU A 52 6.79 -10.36 1.96
CA GLU A 52 7.72 -11.45 2.29
C GLU A 52 9.14 -10.95 2.57
N LEU A 53 9.58 -9.90 1.87
CA LEU A 53 10.92 -9.34 2.03
C LEU A 53 11.04 -8.46 3.29
N THR A 54 9.99 -7.73 3.68
CA THR A 54 10.05 -6.79 4.80
C THR A 54 9.43 -7.32 6.09
N GLY A 55 8.68 -8.41 6.02
CA GLY A 55 7.86 -8.92 7.13
C GLY A 55 6.62 -8.09 7.43
N TYR A 56 6.26 -7.12 6.58
CA TYR A 56 5.05 -6.32 6.76
C TYR A 56 3.82 -7.12 6.33
N GLU A 57 2.71 -6.97 7.04
CA GLU A 57 1.47 -7.69 6.77
C GLU A 57 0.59 -6.93 5.78
N ILE A 58 0.00 -7.63 4.80
CA ILE A 58 -1.05 -7.04 3.96
C ILE A 58 -2.35 -7.01 4.75
N ILE A 59 -2.90 -5.81 4.97
CA ILE A 59 -4.09 -5.61 5.83
C ILE A 59 -5.32 -5.10 5.09
N ASP A 60 -5.17 -4.50 3.90
CA ASP A 60 -6.30 -4.00 3.12
C ASP A 60 -5.95 -3.83 1.64
N GLU A 61 -6.97 -3.71 0.79
CA GLU A 61 -6.82 -3.34 -0.61
C GLU A 61 -8.01 -2.53 -1.13
N VAL A 62 -7.74 -1.67 -2.11
CA VAL A 62 -8.77 -0.93 -2.84
C VAL A 62 -8.64 -1.23 -4.34
N PRO A 63 -9.29 -2.29 -4.85
CA PRO A 63 -9.10 -2.76 -6.22
C PRO A 63 -9.37 -1.69 -7.28
N ARG A 64 -10.39 -0.85 -7.08
CA ARG A 64 -10.72 0.26 -8.01
C ARG A 64 -9.62 1.30 -8.11
N ALA A 65 -8.88 1.52 -7.02
CA ALA A 65 -7.77 2.46 -6.95
C ALA A 65 -6.40 1.81 -7.25
N ARG A 66 -6.35 0.47 -7.39
CA ARG A 66 -5.10 -0.31 -7.56
C ARG A 66 -4.11 -0.04 -6.43
N VAL A 67 -4.59 -0.18 -5.20
CA VAL A 67 -3.81 0.01 -3.97
C VAL A 67 -3.89 -1.24 -3.11
N VAL A 68 -2.76 -1.65 -2.54
CA VAL A 68 -2.65 -2.62 -1.46
C VAL A 68 -1.92 -1.96 -0.30
N LEU A 69 -2.40 -2.17 0.93
CA LEU A 69 -1.86 -1.58 2.15
C LEU A 69 -1.11 -2.63 2.95
N LEU A 70 0.15 -2.32 3.27
CA LEU A 70 1.01 -3.10 4.16
C LEU A 70 1.13 -2.38 5.50
N TRP A 71 1.31 -3.16 6.57
CA TRP A 71 1.41 -2.71 7.96
C TRP A 71 2.60 -3.38 8.67
N ASN A 72 3.27 -2.66 9.56
CA ASN A 72 4.46 -3.14 10.26
C ASN A 72 4.20 -4.19 11.37
N GLY A 73 2.95 -4.60 11.59
CA GLY A 73 2.58 -5.60 12.61
C GLY A 73 2.56 -5.10 14.06
N THR A 74 2.96 -3.84 14.31
CA THR A 74 3.13 -3.31 15.68
C THR A 74 2.32 -2.04 15.94
N THR A 75 2.06 -1.23 14.93
CA THR A 75 1.33 0.02 15.07
C THR A 75 -0.17 -0.24 15.25
N PRO A 76 -0.84 0.29 16.29
CA PRO A 76 -2.27 0.09 16.47
C PRO A 76 -3.08 0.54 15.23
N LEU A 77 -3.94 -0.35 14.71
CA LEU A 77 -4.78 -0.06 13.54
C LEU A 77 -5.94 0.90 13.83
N GLU A 78 -6.27 1.11 15.12
CA GLU A 78 -7.31 2.05 15.53
C GLU A 78 -6.71 3.41 15.92
N LEU A 79 -7.07 4.47 15.18
CA LEU A 79 -6.66 5.85 15.50
C LEU A 79 -7.35 6.41 16.75
N ARG A 80 -8.47 5.83 17.19
CA ARG A 80 -9.21 6.20 18.39
C ARG A 80 -9.81 4.94 19.03
N PRO A 81 -9.57 4.67 20.32
CA PRO A 81 -10.34 3.68 21.06
C PRO A 81 -11.83 4.01 20.97
N ARG A 82 -12.68 3.02 20.67
CA ARG A 82 -14.14 3.19 20.70
C ARG A 82 -14.69 3.42 22.11
N ASP A 83 -13.88 3.17 23.12
CA ASP A 83 -14.20 3.36 24.53
C ASP A 83 -13.95 4.81 24.97
N ILE A 84 -14.68 5.75 24.35
CA ILE A 84 -14.94 7.03 25.02
C ILE A 84 -16.32 6.87 25.67
N GLU A 85 -16.32 6.57 26.96
CA GLU A 85 -17.52 6.60 27.78
C GLU A 85 -18.20 7.97 27.62
N GLY A 86 -19.35 8.01 26.92
CA GLY A 86 -20.11 9.25 26.69
C GLY A 86 -19.96 9.92 25.31
N ALA A 87 -19.29 9.32 24.32
CA ALA A 87 -19.37 9.83 22.95
C ALA A 87 -20.81 9.70 22.42
N LYS A 88 -21.49 10.84 22.18
CA LYS A 88 -22.83 10.84 21.56
C LYS A 88 -22.73 10.25 20.15
N LYS A 89 -23.60 9.27 19.88
CA LYS A 89 -23.84 8.69 18.55
C LYS A 89 -24.13 9.76 17.51
#